data_AF-A0AAU0RC30-F1
#
_entry.id   AF-A0AAU0RC30-F1
#
_cell.length_a   1.000
_cell.length_b   1.000
_cell.length_c   1.000
_cell.angle_alpha   90.00
_cell.angle_beta   90.00
_cell.angle_gamma   90.00
#
_symmetry.space_group_name_H-M   'P 1'
#
loop_
_entity.id
_entity.type
_entity.pdbx_description
1 polymer ?
#
loop_
_entity_poly.entity_id
_entity_poly.type
_entity_poly.pdbx_seq_one_letter_code
_entity_poly.pdbx_strand_id
1 'polypeptide(L)'
;MNESEILVGFHFRRAHYDTYLQANDIHLYTCPGCGFPTRTARGEFDICSICNWEDDGQDDHAKSILEGLQTEGVFISGPNGNLSLTANRINIGRMLESNIELIDGEVDFDTARVLRTIEFYERRRQDIEDRMTGDELPQDHIWIEWKEVSKDLLAALVVPKL
;
A
#
# COMPACT_ATOMS: atom_id res chain seq x y z
N MET A 1 5.91 -15.74 9.85
CA MET A 1 7.17 -15.36 9.19
C MET A 1 7.93 -14.44 10.11
N ASN A 2 9.25 -14.55 10.16
CA ASN A 2 10.08 -13.54 10.81
C ASN A 2 10.20 -12.28 9.93
N GLU A 3 10.71 -11.17 10.49
CA GLU A 3 10.80 -9.89 9.77
C GLU A 3 11.67 -9.97 8.51
N SER A 4 12.73 -10.78 8.53
CA SER A 4 13.59 -10.99 7.36
C SER A 4 12.84 -11.69 6.23
N GLU A 5 12.07 -12.73 6.53
CA GLU A 5 11.23 -13.43 5.54
C GLU A 5 10.18 -12.50 4.95
N ILE A 6 9.56 -11.65 5.78
CA ILE A 6 8.58 -10.65 5.32
C ILE A 6 9.23 -9.66 4.34
N LEU A 7 10.42 -9.14 4.67
CA LEU A 7 11.13 -8.20 3.79
C LEU A 7 11.57 -8.84 2.48
N VAL A 8 12.02 -10.10 2.52
CA VAL A 8 12.30 -10.88 1.29
C VAL A 8 11.04 -11.02 0.45
N GLY A 9 9.91 -11.37 1.06
CA GLY A 9 8.62 -11.45 0.38
C GLY A 9 8.17 -10.12 -0.24
N PHE A 10 8.43 -9.00 0.44
CA PHE A 10 8.21 -7.66 -0.11
C PHE A 10 9.06 -7.41 -1.38
N HIS A 11 10.37 -7.66 -1.32
CA HIS A 11 11.25 -7.41 -2.48
C HIS A 11 10.92 -8.32 -3.67
N PHE A 12 10.62 -9.59 -3.40
CA PHE A 12 10.15 -10.51 -4.44
C PHE A 12 8.87 -10.01 -5.09
N ARG A 13 7.89 -9.60 -4.27
CA ARG A 13 6.62 -9.06 -4.75
C ARG A 13 6.78 -7.82 -5.61
N ARG A 14 7.59 -6.88 -5.13
CA ARG A 14 7.89 -5.63 -5.85
C ARG A 14 8.54 -5.92 -7.21
N ALA A 15 9.59 -6.74 -7.23
CA ALA A 15 10.31 -7.07 -8.45
C ALA A 15 9.43 -7.77 -9.49
N HIS A 16 8.53 -8.66 -9.06
CA HIS A 16 7.56 -9.33 -9.93
C HIS A 16 6.67 -8.32 -10.66
N TYR A 17 6.02 -7.42 -9.93
CA TYR A 17 5.13 -6.45 -10.55
C TYR A 17 5.89 -5.41 -11.38
N ASP A 18 7.04 -4.90 -10.90
CA ASP A 18 7.86 -3.96 -11.68
C ASP A 18 8.25 -4.57 -13.04
N THR A 19 8.64 -5.85 -13.07
CA THR A 19 8.96 -6.58 -14.30
C THR A 19 7.78 -6.65 -15.26
N TYR A 20 6.58 -6.99 -14.75
CA TYR A 20 5.38 -7.06 -15.57
C TYR A 20 4.98 -5.70 -16.12
N LEU A 21 4.99 -4.65 -15.29
CA LEU A 21 4.64 -3.30 -15.69
C LEU A 21 5.56 -2.80 -16.80
N GLN A 22 6.87 -3.01 -16.64
CA GLN A 22 7.86 -2.64 -17.67
C GLN A 22 7.65 -3.43 -18.97
N ALA A 23 7.44 -4.74 -18.89
CA ALA A 23 7.29 -5.59 -20.07
C ALA A 23 6.01 -5.29 -20.88
N ASN A 24 4.99 -4.69 -20.24
CA ASN A 24 3.71 -4.36 -20.87
C ASN A 24 3.51 -2.85 -21.09
N ASP A 25 4.55 -2.03 -20.89
CA ASP A 25 4.50 -0.56 -21.02
C ASP A 25 3.35 0.08 -20.21
N ILE A 26 3.13 -0.43 -18.99
CA ILE A 26 2.12 0.08 -18.08
C ILE A 26 2.77 1.14 -17.17
N HIS A 27 2.31 2.38 -17.27
CA HIS A 27 2.80 3.51 -16.48
C HIS A 27 2.19 3.54 -15.06
N LEU A 28 2.51 2.51 -14.28
CA LEU A 28 2.27 2.47 -12.84
C LEU A 28 3.60 2.18 -12.12
N TYR A 29 3.60 2.40 -10.82
CA TYR A 29 4.73 2.12 -9.97
C TYR A 29 4.31 1.35 -8.72
N THR A 30 5.16 0.42 -8.30
CA THR A 30 4.97 -0.34 -7.07
C THR A 30 5.17 0.53 -5.83
N CYS A 31 4.22 0.54 -4.90
CA CYS A 31 4.33 1.32 -3.66
C CYS A 31 5.58 0.90 -2.86
N PRO A 32 6.39 1.85 -2.34
CA PRO A 32 7.60 1.52 -1.58
C PRO A 32 7.31 0.79 -0.26
N GLY A 33 6.10 0.94 0.28
CA GLY A 33 5.67 0.31 1.53
C GLY A 33 5.13 -1.12 1.37
N CYS A 34 4.27 -1.37 0.39
CA CYS A 34 3.64 -2.69 0.23
C CYS A 34 4.11 -3.49 -0.99
N GLY A 35 4.76 -2.85 -1.97
CA GLY A 35 5.29 -3.52 -3.16
C GLY A 35 4.24 -3.83 -4.25
N PHE A 36 2.97 -3.49 -4.05
CA PHE A 36 1.91 -3.64 -5.07
C PHE A 36 1.83 -2.41 -5.99
N PRO A 37 1.35 -2.56 -7.24
CA PRO A 37 1.34 -1.50 -8.26
C PRO A 37 0.14 -0.54 -8.09
N THR A 38 0.28 0.43 -7.18
CA THR A 38 -0.81 1.36 -6.82
C THR A 38 -0.49 2.83 -7.08
N ARG A 39 0.72 3.18 -7.54
CA ARG A 39 1.14 4.58 -7.68
C ARG A 39 1.13 4.98 -9.16
N THR A 40 0.63 6.16 -9.48
CA THR A 40 0.70 6.75 -10.84
C THR A 40 1.95 7.58 -11.06
N ALA A 41 2.61 8.01 -9.98
CA ALA A 41 3.87 8.74 -9.97
C ALA A 41 4.73 8.34 -8.77
N ARG A 42 5.97 8.86 -8.70
CA ARG A 42 6.90 8.64 -7.59
C ARG A 42 7.09 9.95 -6.82
N GLY A 43 6.97 9.92 -5.50
CA GLY A 43 7.29 11.07 -4.64
C GLY A 43 6.31 12.24 -4.71
N GLU A 44 5.08 12.02 -5.21
CA GLU A 44 4.05 13.05 -5.36
C GLU A 44 3.07 13.10 -4.16
N PHE A 45 3.45 12.54 -3.01
CA PHE A 45 2.64 12.50 -1.78
C PHE A 45 1.31 11.73 -1.92
N ASP A 46 1.17 10.88 -2.93
CA ASP A 46 0.01 9.99 -3.06
C ASP A 46 -0.01 8.93 -1.94
N ILE A 47 -1.18 8.70 -1.34
CA ILE A 47 -1.38 7.71 -0.27
C ILE A 47 -1.76 6.33 -0.84
N CYS A 48 -1.10 5.27 -0.35
CA CYS A 48 -1.33 3.91 -0.82
C CYS A 48 -2.71 3.39 -0.48
N SER A 49 -3.52 3.02 -1.48
CA SER A 49 -4.82 2.38 -1.26
C SER A 49 -4.69 1.05 -0.47
N ILE A 50 -3.56 0.36 -0.58
CA ILE A 50 -3.37 -0.92 0.13
C ILE A 50 -2.82 -0.72 1.55
N CYS A 51 -1.78 0.11 1.71
CA CYS A 51 -1.06 0.21 2.98
C CYS A 51 -1.09 1.58 3.66
N ASN A 52 -1.78 2.55 3.08
CA ASN A 52 -1.88 3.93 3.57
C ASN A 52 -0.53 4.66 3.76
N TRP A 53 0.55 4.17 3.13
CA TRP A 53 1.82 4.88 3.07
C TRP A 53 1.71 6.06 2.11
N GLU A 54 2.06 7.26 2.57
CA GLU A 54 2.25 8.44 1.73
C GLU A 54 3.61 8.35 1.02
N ASP A 55 3.61 8.47 -0.31
CA ASP A 55 4.84 8.48 -1.10
C ASP A 55 5.51 9.87 -1.08
N ASP A 56 6.19 10.18 0.03
CA ASP A 56 6.98 11.40 0.24
C ASP A 56 8.39 11.34 -0.39
N GLY A 57 8.62 10.36 -1.28
CA GLY A 57 9.89 10.10 -1.94
C GLY A 57 10.82 9.13 -1.20
N GLN A 58 10.45 8.67 0.00
CA GLN A 58 11.23 7.64 0.70
C GLN A 58 11.15 6.28 0.00
N ASP A 59 12.31 5.66 -0.27
CA ASP A 59 12.43 4.34 -0.90
C ASP A 59 13.73 3.62 -0.47
N ASP A 60 14.04 2.45 -1.03
CA ASP A 60 15.20 1.60 -0.68
C ASP A 60 16.53 2.36 -0.68
N HIS A 61 16.68 3.31 -1.59
CA HIS A 61 17.89 4.11 -1.77
C HIS A 61 17.62 5.63 -1.78
N ALA A 62 16.42 6.04 -1.36
CA ALA A 62 15.99 7.43 -1.34
C ALA A 62 15.46 7.81 0.03
N LYS A 63 15.85 9.00 0.50
CA LYS A 63 15.33 9.58 1.73
C LYS A 63 14.04 10.34 1.45
N SER A 64 13.18 10.43 2.46
CA SER A 64 12.00 11.31 2.42
C SER A 64 12.43 12.74 2.12
N ILE A 65 11.65 13.44 1.29
CA ILE A 65 11.83 14.88 1.05
C ILE A 65 11.72 15.66 2.38
N LEU A 66 10.89 15.18 3.31
CA LEU A 66 10.69 15.82 4.62
C LEU A 66 11.94 15.76 5.50
N GLU A 67 12.80 14.74 5.35
CA GLU A 67 14.05 14.65 6.11
C GLU A 67 14.97 15.84 5.82
N GLY A 68 15.02 16.31 4.56
CA GLY A 68 15.78 17.50 4.17
C GLY A 68 15.22 18.81 4.73
N LEU A 69 13.93 18.83 5.11
CA LEU A 69 13.28 20.00 5.69
C LEU A 69 13.43 20.05 7.22
N GLN A 70 13.64 18.90 7.87
CA GLN A 70 13.86 18.82 9.31
C GLN A 70 15.16 19.52 9.77
N THR A 71 16.15 19.68 8.89
CA THR A 71 17.43 20.34 9.21
C THR A 71 17.30 21.86 9.42
N GLU A 72 16.17 22.48 9.08
CA GLU A 72 15.94 23.92 9.26
C GLU A 72 15.23 24.27 10.59
N GLY A 73 15.15 23.32 11.54
CA GLY A 73 14.45 23.53 12.80
C GLY A 73 12.92 23.51 12.67
N VAL A 74 12.40 23.10 11.52
CA VAL A 74 10.98 22.92 11.24
C VAL A 74 10.66 21.43 11.31
N PHE A 75 9.81 21.03 12.25
CA PHE A 75 9.33 19.65 12.33
C PHE A 75 8.07 19.50 11.45
N ILE A 76 8.24 18.96 10.24
CA ILE A 76 7.14 18.63 9.33
C ILE A 76 6.81 17.15 9.50
N SER A 77 5.56 16.85 9.86
CA SER A 77 5.02 15.50 9.94
C SER A 77 3.99 15.31 8.85
N GLY A 78 4.18 14.30 8.00
CA GLY A 78 3.16 13.83 7.05
C GLY A 78 2.24 12.77 7.66
N PRO A 79 1.31 12.20 6.87
CA PRO A 79 0.44 11.08 7.23
C PRO A 79 1.18 9.82 7.71
N ASN A 80 2.44 9.63 7.30
CA ASN A 80 3.28 8.53 7.80
C ASN A 80 3.64 8.68 9.30
N GLY A 81 3.60 9.90 9.84
CA GLY A 81 3.97 10.18 11.23
C GLY A 81 5.37 9.68 11.58
N ASN A 82 5.49 8.92 12.67
CA ASN A 82 6.75 8.30 13.11
C ASN A 82 6.96 6.87 12.58
N LEU A 83 6.08 6.38 11.70
CA LEU A 83 6.20 5.03 11.15
C LEU A 83 7.33 5.01 10.11
N SER A 84 8.37 4.21 10.33
CA SER A 84 9.43 4.03 9.32
C SER A 84 8.95 3.16 8.16
N LEU A 85 9.53 3.37 6.97
CA LEU A 85 9.21 2.57 5.78
C LEU A 85 9.40 1.06 6.02
N THR A 86 10.48 0.67 6.70
CA THR A 86 10.75 -0.73 7.07
C THR A 86 9.69 -1.27 8.02
N ALA A 87 9.28 -0.50 9.04
CA ALA A 87 8.22 -0.92 9.94
C ALA A 87 6.88 -1.07 9.20
N ASN A 88 6.57 -0.18 8.26
CA ASN A 88 5.39 -0.31 7.42
C ASN A 88 5.40 -1.61 6.58
N ARG A 89 6.52 -1.91 5.91
CA ARG A 89 6.70 -3.17 5.15
C ARG A 89 6.43 -4.39 6.01
N ILE A 90 6.96 -4.39 7.24
CA ILE A 90 6.76 -5.48 8.20
C ILE A 90 5.29 -5.59 8.61
N ASN A 91 4.64 -4.47 8.95
CA ASN A 91 3.24 -4.44 9.36
C ASN A 91 2.31 -5.00 8.27
N ILE A 92 2.49 -4.57 7.02
CA ILE A 92 1.69 -5.06 5.89
C ILE A 92 1.99 -6.52 5.60
N GLY A 93 3.25 -6.95 5.71
CA GLY A 93 3.61 -8.35 5.56
C GLY A 93 2.94 -9.25 6.60
N ARG A 94 2.83 -8.81 7.86
CA ARG A 94 2.08 -9.53 8.91
C ARG A 94 0.58 -9.63 8.57
N MET A 95 -0.01 -8.57 8.04
CA MET A 95 -1.42 -8.59 7.63
C MET A 95 -1.66 -9.53 6.44
N LEU A 96 -0.76 -9.53 5.45
CA LEU A 96 -0.80 -10.50 4.34
C LEU A 96 -0.67 -11.93 4.85
N GLU A 97 0.25 -12.19 5.79
CA GLU A 97 0.42 -13.49 6.42
C GLU A 97 -0.87 -13.96 7.12
N SER A 98 -1.52 -13.08 7.89
CA SER A 98 -2.79 -13.43 8.53
C SER A 98 -3.88 -13.79 7.51
N ASN A 99 -3.97 -13.06 6.39
CA ASN A 99 -4.92 -13.37 5.32
C ASN A 99 -4.57 -14.68 4.60
N ILE A 100 -3.27 -14.95 4.40
CA ILE A 100 -2.76 -16.21 3.85
C ILE A 100 -3.14 -17.39 4.74
N GLU A 101 -2.89 -17.29 6.04
CA GLU A 101 -3.22 -18.35 6.99
C GLU A 101 -4.73 -18.62 7.06
N LEU A 102 -5.55 -17.57 6.96
CA LEU A 102 -7.01 -17.68 7.06
C LEU A 102 -7.63 -18.55 5.95
N ILE A 103 -7.05 -18.55 4.74
CA ILE A 103 -7.61 -19.26 3.59
C ILE A 103 -6.69 -20.37 3.04
N ASP A 104 -5.59 -20.69 3.76
CA ASP A 104 -4.46 -21.49 3.24
C ASP A 104 -4.03 -21.03 1.84
N GLY A 105 -3.78 -19.72 1.75
CA GLY A 105 -3.56 -19.02 0.49
C GLY A 105 -2.11 -18.66 0.20
N GLU A 106 -1.94 -17.84 -0.80
CA GLU A 106 -0.71 -17.19 -1.20
C GLU A 106 -1.01 -15.79 -1.77
N VAL A 107 0.01 -14.93 -1.85
CA VAL A 107 -0.13 -13.65 -2.52
C VAL A 107 -0.47 -13.86 -3.99
N ASP A 108 -1.41 -13.09 -4.50
CA ASP A 108 -1.80 -13.16 -5.91
C ASP A 108 -0.71 -12.57 -6.81
N PHE A 109 -0.07 -13.41 -7.62
CA PHE A 109 0.95 -13.00 -8.59
C PHE A 109 0.42 -12.89 -10.03
N ASP A 110 -0.86 -13.12 -10.28
CA ASP A 110 -1.49 -12.79 -11.56
C ASP A 110 -1.63 -11.27 -11.67
N THR A 111 -0.63 -10.60 -12.24
CA THR A 111 -0.56 -9.13 -12.25
C THR A 111 -1.76 -8.49 -12.94
N ALA A 112 -2.29 -9.11 -14.00
CA ALA A 112 -3.47 -8.58 -14.68
C ALA A 112 -4.72 -8.64 -13.77
N ARG A 113 -4.87 -9.72 -13.01
CA ARG A 113 -5.95 -9.84 -12.00
C ARG A 113 -5.75 -8.86 -10.85
N VAL A 114 -4.54 -8.75 -10.31
CA VAL A 114 -4.20 -7.80 -9.24
C VAL A 114 -4.53 -6.36 -9.63
N LEU A 115 -4.15 -5.93 -10.84
CA LEU A 115 -4.45 -4.57 -11.32
C LEU A 115 -5.96 -4.31 -11.37
N ARG A 116 -6.76 -5.26 -11.87
CA ARG A 116 -8.23 -5.15 -11.87
C ARG A 116 -8.82 -5.12 -10.46
N THR A 117 -8.27 -5.91 -9.55
CA THR A 117 -8.68 -5.92 -8.13
C THR A 117 -8.41 -4.57 -7.49
N ILE A 118 -7.20 -4.02 -7.66
CA ILE A 118 -6.83 -2.70 -7.15
C ILE A 118 -7.77 -1.63 -7.70
N GLU A 119 -7.95 -1.56 -9.02
CA GLU A 119 -8.83 -0.57 -9.67
C GLU A 119 -10.27 -0.65 -9.14
N PHE A 120 -10.80 -1.87 -8.93
CA PHE A 120 -12.14 -2.06 -8.39
C PHE A 120 -12.29 -1.49 -6.98
N TYR A 121 -11.36 -1.78 -6.08
CA TYR A 121 -11.42 -1.29 -4.70
C TYR A 121 -11.08 0.20 -4.57
N GLU A 122 -10.22 0.74 -5.45
CA GLU A 122 -9.95 2.18 -5.51
C GLU A 122 -11.20 2.95 -5.94
N ARG A 123 -11.95 2.47 -6.94
CA ARG A 123 -13.26 3.05 -7.30
C ARG A 123 -14.25 3.00 -6.13
N ARG A 124 -14.34 1.87 -5.44
CA ARG A 124 -15.22 1.75 -4.27
C ARG A 124 -14.82 2.70 -3.14
N ARG A 125 -13.52 2.94 -2.96
CA ARG A 125 -13.03 3.92 -1.99
C ARG A 125 -13.43 5.33 -2.42
N GLN A 126 -13.24 5.68 -3.68
CA GLN A 126 -13.64 6.98 -4.22
C GLN A 126 -15.14 7.23 -4.03
N ASP A 127 -16.00 6.24 -4.28
CA ASP A 127 -17.45 6.34 -4.06
C ASP A 127 -17.82 6.61 -2.58
N ILE A 128 -16.98 6.18 -1.64
CA ILE A 128 -17.13 6.50 -0.22
C ILE A 128 -16.65 7.93 0.04
N GLU A 129 -15.45 8.28 -0.44
CA GLU A 129 -14.85 9.60 -0.26
C GLU A 129 -15.72 10.72 -0.87
N ASP A 130 -16.36 10.48 -2.01
CA ASP A 130 -17.29 11.41 -2.65
C ASP A 130 -18.55 11.70 -1.80
N ARG A 131 -18.89 10.80 -0.87
CA ARG A 131 -19.97 11.00 0.10
C ARG A 131 -19.50 11.66 1.40
N MET A 132 -18.19 11.75 1.62
CA MET A 132 -17.62 12.38 2.81
C MET A 132 -17.61 13.89 2.64
N THR A 133 -17.93 14.58 3.71
CA THR A 133 -17.97 16.03 3.82
C THR A 133 -16.73 16.59 4.50
N GLY A 134 -16.03 15.74 5.27
CA GLY A 134 -14.91 16.13 6.13
C GLY A 134 -15.33 16.48 7.56
N ASP A 135 -16.63 16.56 7.83
CA ASP A 135 -17.18 16.85 9.16
C ASP A 135 -17.50 15.58 9.96
N GLU A 136 -17.33 14.39 9.37
CA GLU A 136 -17.66 13.11 10.01
C GLU A 136 -16.69 12.77 11.14
N LEU A 137 -17.26 12.32 12.26
CA LEU A 137 -16.49 11.85 13.40
C LEU A 137 -15.90 10.46 13.10
N PRO A 138 -14.73 10.09 13.66
CA PRO A 138 -14.07 8.82 13.36
C PRO A 138 -14.90 7.54 13.61
N GLN A 139 -15.93 7.63 14.45
CA GLN A 139 -16.88 6.55 14.76
C GLN A 139 -18.06 6.46 13.78
N ASP A 140 -18.22 7.45 12.89
CA ASP A 140 -19.32 7.48 11.94
C ASP A 140 -19.17 6.34 10.93
N HIS A 141 -20.31 5.82 10.48
CA HIS A 141 -20.38 4.62 9.66
C HIS A 141 -19.56 4.73 8.37
N ILE A 142 -19.44 5.94 7.80
CA ILE A 142 -18.69 6.17 6.56
C ILE A 142 -17.19 5.92 6.74
N TRP A 143 -16.62 6.26 7.91
CA TRP A 143 -15.22 5.97 8.23
C TRP A 143 -14.99 4.48 8.47
N ILE A 144 -15.98 3.78 9.01
CA ILE A 144 -15.92 2.32 9.15
C ILE A 144 -15.94 1.69 7.75
N GLU A 145 -16.86 2.12 6.89
CA GLU A 145 -16.98 1.66 5.50
C GLU A 145 -15.66 1.84 4.73
N TRP A 146 -15.04 3.02 4.80
CA TRP A 146 -13.75 3.32 4.19
C TRP A 146 -12.63 2.39 4.68
N LYS A 147 -12.59 2.12 5.99
CA LYS A 147 -11.60 1.22 6.60
C LYS A 147 -11.81 -0.23 6.18
N GLU A 148 -13.05 -0.69 6.10
CA GLU A 148 -13.35 -2.06 5.66
C GLU A 148 -12.99 -2.26 4.18
N VAL A 149 -13.25 -1.29 3.29
CA VAL A 149 -12.79 -1.36 1.89
C VAL A 149 -11.28 -1.50 1.77
N SER A 150 -10.51 -0.85 2.66
CA SER A 150 -9.06 -0.99 2.71
C SER A 150 -8.63 -2.40 3.13
N LYS A 151 -9.30 -2.99 4.13
CA LYS A 151 -9.04 -4.36 4.59
C LYS A 151 -9.42 -5.40 3.55
N ASP A 152 -10.57 -5.23 2.93
CA ASP A 152 -11.08 -6.12 1.88
C ASP A 152 -10.13 -6.13 0.67
N LEU A 153 -9.61 -4.96 0.27
CA LEU A 153 -8.59 -4.89 -0.78
C LEU A 153 -7.36 -5.73 -0.43
N LEU A 154 -6.80 -5.56 0.78
CA LEU A 154 -5.62 -6.35 1.18
C LEU A 154 -5.92 -7.86 1.23
N ALA A 155 -7.12 -8.25 1.67
CA ALA A 155 -7.55 -9.65 1.67
C ALA A 155 -7.73 -10.21 0.25
N ALA A 156 -8.29 -9.42 -0.67
CA ALA A 156 -8.50 -9.82 -2.06
C ALA A 156 -7.21 -9.99 -2.88
N LEU A 157 -6.07 -9.54 -2.35
CA LEU A 157 -4.73 -9.76 -2.91
C LEU A 157 -4.10 -11.09 -2.45
N VAL A 158 -4.84 -11.90 -1.70
CA VAL A 158 -4.47 -13.26 -1.31
C VAL A 158 -5.48 -14.22 -1.95
N VAL A 159 -4.95 -15.26 -2.59
CA VAL A 159 -5.74 -16.28 -3.30
C VAL A 159 -5.47 -17.67 -2.72
N PRO A 160 -6.41 -18.63 -2.81
CA PRO A 160 -6.15 -20.01 -2.40
C PRO A 160 -4.98 -20.60 -3.18
N LYS A 161 -4.15 -21.43 -2.52
CA LYS A 161 -3.13 -22.22 -3.23
C LYS A 161 -3.81 -23.18 -4.20
N LEU A 162 -3.20 -23.35 -5.38
CA LEU A 162 -3.60 -24.34 -6.38
C LEU A 162 -3.09 -25.74 -6.04
#